data_AF-A0A7D9K3L7-F1
#
_entry.id   AF-A0A7D9K3L7-F1
#
_cell.length_a   1.000
_cell.length_b   1.000
_cell.length_c   1.000
_cell.angle_alpha   90.00
_cell.angle_beta   90.00
_cell.angle_gamma   90.00
#
_symmetry.space_group_name_H-M   'P 1'
#
loop_
_entity.id
_entity.type
_entity.pdbx_description
1 polymer ?
#
loop_
_entity_poly.entity_id
_entity_poly.type
_entity_poly.pdbx_seq_one_letter_code
_entity_poly.pdbx_strand_id
1 'polypeptide(L)'
;MPEGDVSMYASEVNKLEISSIYGQRECTTKNQALNSFTNYITKVNHNNDENNNVNNIPVLVGQNSLVFDVPILLRTSTPKFIQTLKELNVHFGDSLVLAKQLLKAQHPELRVDSSGKCCQVSLESLYSTFFDESFPAHDAREDVKAPQRVLFQSKLKLTKEMLISKSNVILCENALEQLQYNDACNVRLQTFSGNLYNPSKNIKGIITKSMTKKIAES
;
A
#
# COMPACT_ATOMS: atom_id res chain seq x y z
N MET A 1 7.30 18.64 -3.94
CA MET A 1 7.07 19.03 -2.54
C MET A 1 5.57 18.99 -2.30
N PRO A 2 5.06 18.68 -1.10
CA PRO A 2 3.63 18.79 -0.82
C PRO A 2 3.17 20.23 -1.07
N GLU A 3 2.13 20.40 -1.88
CA GLU A 3 1.59 21.72 -2.24
C GLU A 3 0.67 22.27 -1.15
N GLY A 4 0.02 21.39 -0.38
CA GLY A 4 -0.81 21.74 0.77
C GLY A 4 -0.16 21.40 2.10
N ASP A 5 -0.80 21.85 3.18
CA ASP A 5 -0.40 21.49 4.54
C ASP A 5 -0.78 20.03 4.88
N VAL A 6 -0.10 19.46 5.87
CA VAL A 6 -0.50 18.16 6.42
C VAL A 6 -1.84 18.36 7.12
N SER A 7 -2.85 17.55 6.78
CA SER A 7 -4.15 17.63 7.45
C SER A 7 -4.00 17.33 8.94
N MET A 8 -4.88 17.89 9.78
CA MET A 8 -4.84 17.68 11.24
C MET A 8 -4.73 16.20 11.60
N TYR A 9 -5.56 15.35 10.97
CA TYR A 9 -5.54 13.92 11.18
C TYR A 9 -4.22 13.27 10.72
N ALA A 10 -3.67 13.66 9.57
CA ALA A 10 -2.40 13.13 9.09
C ALA A 10 -1.20 13.59 9.95
N SER A 11 -1.31 14.78 10.55
CA SER A 11 -0.30 15.33 11.46
C SER A 11 -0.33 14.61 12.80
N GLU A 12 -1.53 14.38 13.36
CA GLU A 12 -1.72 13.61 14.60
C GLU A 12 -1.21 12.17 14.47
N VAL A 13 -1.50 11.52 13.34
CA VAL A 13 -1.11 10.11 13.12
C VAL A 13 0.39 9.99 12.82
N ASN A 14 0.92 10.74 11.85
CA ASN A 14 2.29 10.56 11.39
C ASN A 14 3.32 11.44 12.12
N LYS A 15 2.87 12.31 13.03
CA LYS A 15 3.70 13.29 13.73
C LYS A 15 4.54 14.15 12.77
N LEU A 16 3.98 14.38 11.57
CA LEU A 16 4.58 15.21 10.54
C LEU A 16 4.08 16.64 10.68
N GLU A 17 5.02 17.57 10.73
CA GLU A 17 4.77 19.01 10.67
C GLU A 17 5.55 19.60 9.51
N ILE A 18 4.95 20.57 8.80
CA ILE A 18 5.66 21.36 7.81
C ILE A 18 6.28 22.55 8.53
N SER A 19 7.60 22.56 8.60
CA SER A 19 8.36 23.73 9.05
C SER A 19 8.85 24.53 7.84
N SER A 20 8.86 25.86 7.99
CA SER A 20 9.48 26.77 7.02
C SER A 20 10.76 27.33 7.64
N ILE A 21 11.90 27.15 6.98
CA ILE A 21 13.18 27.75 7.37
C ILE A 21 13.36 28.98 6.48
N TYR A 22 13.43 30.18 7.09
CA TYR A 22 13.47 31.47 6.38
C TYR A 22 12.32 31.69 5.36
N GLY A 23 11.13 31.15 5.66
CA GLY A 23 9.98 31.24 4.76
C GLY A 23 10.02 30.26 3.57
N GLN A 24 11.02 29.38 3.51
CA GLN A 24 11.10 28.31 2.52
C GLN A 24 10.89 26.95 3.19
N ARG A 25 10.15 26.08 2.52
CA ARG A 25 9.97 24.69 2.95
C ARG A 25 11.13 23.86 2.42
N GLU A 26 11.84 23.14 3.29
CA GLU A 26 12.92 22.24 2.89
C GLU A 26 12.45 20.78 2.88
N CYS A 27 12.55 20.12 1.72
CA CYS A 27 12.30 18.70 1.58
C CYS A 27 12.96 18.18 0.30
N THR A 28 13.40 16.92 0.28
CA THR A 28 13.81 16.24 -0.96
C THR A 28 12.68 16.37 -1.98
N THR A 29 13.00 16.81 -3.19
CA THR A 29 11.97 16.92 -4.22
C THR A 29 11.44 15.52 -4.55
N LYS A 30 10.14 15.44 -4.85
CA LYS A 30 9.49 14.18 -5.28
C LYS A 30 10.28 13.49 -6.39
N ASN A 31 10.77 14.25 -7.36
CA ASN A 31 11.55 13.72 -8.48
C ASN A 31 12.90 13.14 -8.05
N GLN A 32 13.60 13.77 -7.11
CA GLN A 32 14.85 13.23 -6.55
C GLN A 32 14.59 11.93 -5.77
N ALA A 33 13.52 11.87 -4.98
CA ALA A 33 13.14 10.66 -4.25
C ALA A 33 12.80 9.51 -5.20
N LEU A 34 11.94 9.77 -6.20
CA LEU A 34 11.58 8.78 -7.22
C LEU A 34 12.81 8.29 -8.01
N ASN A 35 13.68 9.20 -8.45
CA ASN A 35 14.92 8.81 -9.15
C ASN A 35 15.84 7.94 -8.29
N SER A 36 15.98 8.28 -7.00
CA SER A 36 16.78 7.49 -6.06
C SER A 36 16.20 6.09 -5.88
N PHE A 37 14.87 6.00 -5.78
CA PHE A 37 14.17 4.72 -5.68
C PHE A 37 14.28 3.88 -6.96
N THR A 38 14.12 4.49 -8.14
CA THR A 38 14.35 3.82 -9.43
C THR A 38 15.75 3.26 -9.52
N ASN A 39 16.77 4.06 -9.20
CA ASN A 39 18.16 3.62 -9.19
C ASN A 39 18.38 2.43 -8.23
N TYR A 40 17.71 2.43 -7.09
CA TYR A 40 17.76 1.32 -6.15
C TYR A 40 17.15 0.05 -6.74
N ILE A 41 15.93 0.10 -7.30
CA ILE A 41 15.29 -1.08 -7.90
C ILE A 41 16.11 -1.60 -9.07
N THR A 42 16.60 -0.73 -9.96
CA THR A 42 17.45 -1.11 -11.09
C THR A 42 18.72 -1.85 -10.64
N LYS A 43 19.40 -1.34 -9.61
CA LYS A 43 20.59 -2.01 -9.03
C LYS A 43 20.24 -3.37 -8.44
N VAL A 44 19.15 -3.46 -7.68
CA VAL A 44 18.70 -4.74 -7.09
C VAL A 44 18.36 -5.74 -8.19
N ASN A 45 17.77 -5.30 -9.29
CA ASN A 45 17.43 -6.18 -10.41
C ASN A 45 18.70 -6.71 -11.12
N HIS A 46 19.60 -5.82 -11.52
CA HIS A 46 20.83 -6.19 -12.25
C HIS A 46 21.80 -7.05 -11.44
N ASN A 47 21.97 -6.78 -10.13
CA ASN A 47 22.87 -7.57 -9.28
C ASN A 47 22.47 -9.06 -9.19
N ASN A 48 21.19 -9.37 -9.46
CA ASN A 48 20.71 -10.75 -9.45
C ASN A 48 20.88 -11.44 -10.81
N ASP A 49 20.85 -10.70 -11.92
CA ASP A 49 21.02 -11.23 -13.29
C ASP A 49 22.47 -11.66 -13.56
N GLU A 50 23.47 -10.93 -13.03
CA GLU A 50 24.89 -11.28 -13.22
C GLU A 50 25.31 -12.57 -12.50
N ASN A 51 24.58 -12.96 -11.45
CA ASN A 51 24.96 -14.07 -10.58
C ASN A 51 24.19 -15.37 -10.84
N ASN A 52 23.01 -15.32 -11.46
CA ASN A 52 22.23 -16.50 -11.78
C ASN A 52 21.39 -16.21 -13.02
N ASN A 53 21.50 -17.07 -14.05
CA ASN A 53 20.79 -17.02 -15.34
C ASN A 53 19.25 -17.25 -15.19
N VAL A 54 18.63 -16.57 -14.22
CA VAL A 54 17.26 -16.73 -13.75
C VAL A 54 16.60 -15.36 -13.85
N ASN A 55 15.54 -15.25 -14.64
CA ASN A 55 14.73 -14.04 -14.72
C ASN A 55 14.16 -13.71 -13.34
N ASN A 56 14.78 -12.78 -12.62
CA ASN A 56 14.26 -12.30 -11.35
C ASN A 56 13.20 -11.24 -11.61
N ILE A 57 12.05 -11.39 -10.97
CA ILE A 57 10.94 -10.44 -11.10
C ILE A 57 10.86 -9.64 -9.79
N PRO A 58 11.12 -8.32 -9.82
CA PRO A 58 11.02 -7.49 -8.63
C PRO A 58 9.56 -7.33 -8.22
N VAL A 59 9.25 -7.67 -6.97
CA VAL A 59 7.92 -7.52 -6.37
C VAL A 59 8.00 -6.52 -5.22
N LEU A 60 7.31 -5.39 -5.35
CA LEU A 60 7.15 -4.40 -4.29
C LEU A 60 5.97 -4.79 -3.39
N VAL A 61 6.25 -5.11 -2.13
CA VAL A 61 5.24 -5.54 -1.16
C VAL A 61 5.09 -4.47 -0.09
N GLY A 62 3.84 -4.10 0.21
CA GLY A 62 3.49 -3.22 1.32
C GLY A 62 2.21 -3.68 1.99
N GLN A 63 1.95 -3.16 3.18
CA GLN A 63 0.75 -3.48 3.94
C GLN A 63 -0.44 -2.68 3.40
N ASN A 64 -1.46 -3.38 2.86
CA ASN A 64 -2.64 -2.75 2.25
C ASN A 64 -2.28 -1.85 1.04
N SER A 65 -1.15 -2.17 0.39
CA SER A 65 -0.49 -1.32 -0.60
C SER A 65 -1.31 -1.14 -1.88
N LEU A 66 -2.01 -2.19 -2.34
CA LEU A 66 -2.79 -2.13 -3.58
C LEU A 66 -3.99 -1.17 -3.45
N VAL A 67 -4.43 -0.88 -2.22
CA VAL A 67 -5.52 0.05 -1.95
C VAL A 67 -5.01 1.48 -1.74
N PHE A 68 -3.83 1.66 -1.15
CA PHE A 68 -3.32 2.97 -0.73
C PHE A 68 -2.00 3.35 -1.42
N ASP A 69 -0.90 2.70 -1.04
CA ASP A 69 0.45 3.10 -1.47
C ASP A 69 0.64 3.06 -2.99
N VAL A 70 0.20 1.99 -3.65
CA VAL A 70 0.38 1.79 -5.08
C VAL A 70 -0.38 2.83 -5.90
N PRO A 71 -1.69 3.07 -5.68
CA PRO A 71 -2.39 4.17 -6.33
C PRO A 71 -1.76 5.55 -6.09
N ILE A 72 -1.28 5.83 -4.86
CA ILE A 72 -0.64 7.11 -4.54
C ILE A 72 0.70 7.25 -5.28
N LEU A 73 1.53 6.20 -5.25
CA LEU A 73 2.81 6.15 -5.95
C LEU A 73 2.60 6.41 -7.44
N LEU A 74 1.72 5.64 -8.09
CA LEU A 74 1.48 5.76 -9.53
C LEU A 74 0.86 7.09 -9.92
N ARG A 75 -0.14 7.59 -9.17
CA ARG A 75 -0.80 8.88 -9.45
C ARG A 75 0.14 10.07 -9.31
N THR A 76 1.09 10.00 -8.38
CA THR A 76 2.02 11.11 -8.11
C THR A 76 3.34 10.99 -8.88
N SER A 77 3.58 9.89 -9.58
CA SER A 77 4.81 9.62 -10.30
C SER A 77 4.93 10.35 -11.64
N THR A 78 6.16 10.40 -12.17
CA THR A 78 6.41 10.93 -13.51
C THR A 78 6.18 9.84 -14.57
N PRO A 79 5.85 10.20 -15.83
CA PRO A 79 5.77 9.22 -16.91
C PRO A 79 7.06 8.40 -17.08
N LYS A 80 8.23 9.04 -16.88
CA LYS A 80 9.53 8.36 -16.91
C LYS A 80 9.64 7.29 -15.82
N PHE A 81 9.23 7.61 -14.59
CA PHE A 81 9.25 6.64 -13.49
C PHE A 81 8.37 5.41 -13.80
N ILE A 82 7.14 5.66 -14.27
CA ILE A 82 6.20 4.58 -14.63
C ILE A 82 6.79 3.72 -15.74
N GLN A 83 7.35 4.34 -16.78
CA GLN A 83 7.99 3.62 -17.88
C GLN A 83 9.12 2.72 -17.38
N THR A 84 9.96 3.20 -16.46
CA THR A 84 11.02 2.37 -15.88
C THR A 84 10.47 1.20 -15.06
N LEU A 85 9.37 1.36 -14.31
CA LEU A 85 8.74 0.23 -13.62
C LEU A 85 8.27 -0.87 -14.59
N LYS A 86 7.73 -0.48 -15.75
CA LYS A 86 7.32 -1.41 -16.81
C LYS A 86 8.50 -2.12 -17.44
N GLU A 87 9.56 -1.39 -17.78
CA GLU A 87 10.79 -1.94 -18.37
C GLU A 87 11.48 -2.94 -17.43
N LEU A 88 11.44 -2.68 -16.12
CA LEU A 88 11.96 -3.57 -15.09
C LEU A 88 11.00 -4.73 -14.73
N ASN A 89 9.83 -4.79 -15.37
CA ASN A 89 8.78 -5.78 -15.08
C ASN A 89 8.42 -5.83 -13.59
N VAL A 90 8.29 -4.66 -12.94
CA VAL A 90 7.97 -4.56 -11.51
C VAL A 90 6.52 -4.97 -11.26
N HIS A 91 6.33 -5.80 -10.24
CA HIS A 91 5.02 -6.21 -9.75
C HIS A 91 4.75 -5.63 -8.37
N PHE A 92 3.47 -5.57 -7.99
CA PHE A 92 3.01 -5.07 -6.70
C PHE A 92 2.26 -6.15 -5.93
N GLY A 93 2.53 -6.30 -4.64
CA GLY A 93 1.84 -7.23 -3.74
C GLY A 93 1.37 -6.58 -2.45
N ASP A 94 0.33 -7.17 -1.85
CA ASP A 94 -0.33 -6.70 -0.64
C ASP A 94 -0.21 -7.73 0.51
N SER A 95 0.56 -7.38 1.55
CA SER A 95 0.73 -8.26 2.71
C SER A 95 -0.51 -8.39 3.58
N LEU A 96 -1.47 -7.44 3.52
CA LEU A 96 -2.75 -7.58 4.21
C LEU A 96 -3.60 -8.67 3.55
N VAL A 97 -3.56 -8.76 2.22
CA VAL A 97 -4.26 -9.84 1.49
C VAL A 97 -3.66 -11.20 1.85
N LEU A 98 -2.33 -11.29 1.90
CA LEU A 98 -1.63 -12.49 2.36
C LEU A 98 -2.07 -12.89 3.77
N ALA A 99 -2.07 -11.96 4.72
CA ALA A 99 -2.47 -12.25 6.10
C ALA A 99 -3.93 -12.76 6.17
N LYS A 100 -4.85 -12.14 5.41
CA LYS A 100 -6.25 -12.59 5.31
C LYS A 100 -6.37 -13.99 4.71
N GLN A 101 -5.57 -14.32 3.70
CA GLN A 101 -5.58 -15.65 3.09
C GLN A 101 -5.02 -16.72 4.04
N LEU A 102 -3.96 -16.41 4.78
CA LEU A 102 -3.41 -17.32 5.80
C LEU A 102 -4.41 -17.54 6.94
N LEU A 103 -5.11 -16.49 7.35
CA LEU A 103 -6.19 -16.58 8.35
C LEU A 103 -7.32 -17.49 7.84
N LYS A 104 -7.78 -17.30 6.60
CA LYS A 104 -8.81 -18.14 5.97
C LYS A 104 -8.36 -19.61 5.87
N ALA A 105 -7.08 -19.84 5.63
CA ALA A 105 -6.47 -21.17 5.62
C ALA A 105 -6.21 -21.74 7.03
N GLN A 106 -6.58 -21.02 8.09
CA GLN A 106 -6.36 -21.39 9.49
C GLN A 106 -4.89 -21.70 9.82
N HIS A 107 -3.97 -20.88 9.31
CA HIS A 107 -2.54 -21.07 9.55
C HIS A 107 -2.25 -21.20 11.07
N PRO A 108 -1.55 -22.24 11.53
CA PRO A 108 -1.41 -22.55 12.96
C PRO A 108 -0.85 -21.38 13.77
N GLU A 109 0.16 -20.70 13.23
CA GLU A 109 0.84 -19.58 13.89
C GLU A 109 -0.01 -18.30 14.01
N LEU A 110 -1.18 -18.24 13.37
CA LEU A 110 -2.13 -17.13 13.53
C LEU A 110 -3.18 -17.38 14.62
N ARG A 111 -3.16 -18.56 15.26
CA ARG A 111 -4.03 -18.88 16.39
C ARG A 111 -3.43 -18.31 17.67
N VAL A 112 -4.19 -17.48 18.35
CA VAL A 112 -3.77 -16.78 19.57
C VAL A 112 -3.98 -17.65 20.80
N ASP A 113 -4.97 -18.54 20.76
CA ASP A 113 -5.28 -19.44 21.87
C ASP A 113 -5.87 -20.79 21.40
N SER A 114 -6.02 -21.70 22.35
CA SER A 114 -6.63 -23.02 22.16
C SER A 114 -8.15 -22.96 21.96
N SER A 115 -8.79 -21.79 22.12
CA SER A 115 -10.22 -21.60 21.86
C SER A 115 -10.54 -21.37 20.38
N GLY A 116 -9.50 -21.25 19.54
CA GLY A 116 -9.62 -20.99 18.11
C GLY A 116 -9.65 -19.51 17.76
N LYS A 117 -9.43 -18.61 18.74
CA LYS A 117 -9.30 -17.17 18.46
C LYS A 117 -8.06 -16.92 17.62
N CYS A 118 -8.22 -16.15 16.54
CA CYS A 118 -7.13 -15.82 15.64
C CYS A 118 -6.71 -14.36 15.78
N CYS A 119 -5.46 -14.08 15.39
CA CYS A 119 -4.88 -12.75 15.38
C CYS A 119 -5.62 -11.83 14.39
N GLN A 120 -5.71 -10.54 14.73
CA GLN A 120 -6.14 -9.53 13.76
C GLN A 120 -5.07 -9.36 12.67
N VAL A 121 -5.48 -9.04 11.45
CA VAL A 121 -4.59 -8.95 10.27
C VAL A 121 -3.95 -7.58 10.07
N SER A 122 -4.14 -6.64 11.01
CA SER A 122 -3.42 -5.37 11.00
C SER A 122 -1.93 -5.62 11.27
N LEU A 123 -1.07 -4.75 10.76
CA LEU A 123 0.37 -4.88 10.94
C LEU A 123 0.75 -4.82 12.43
N GLU A 124 0.19 -3.89 13.19
CA GLU A 124 0.40 -3.77 14.64
C GLU A 124 0.03 -5.05 15.40
N SER A 125 -1.14 -5.63 15.11
CA SER A 125 -1.58 -6.84 15.80
C SER A 125 -0.73 -8.05 15.42
N LEU A 126 -0.37 -8.20 14.15
CA LEU A 126 0.55 -9.26 13.70
C LEU A 126 1.92 -9.12 14.36
N TYR A 127 2.46 -7.90 14.38
CA TYR A 127 3.77 -7.61 14.95
C TYR A 127 3.80 -7.91 16.45
N SER A 128 2.83 -7.38 17.21
CA SER A 128 2.70 -7.65 18.64
C SER A 128 2.49 -9.14 18.94
N THR A 129 1.70 -9.85 18.13
CA THR A 129 1.46 -11.29 18.32
C THR A 129 2.73 -12.12 18.10
N PHE A 130 3.56 -11.77 17.11
CA PHE A 130 4.75 -12.57 16.79
C PHE A 130 5.98 -12.24 17.63
N PHE A 131 6.08 -11.01 18.13
CA PHE A 131 7.30 -10.51 18.78
C PHE A 131 7.10 -10.04 20.23
N ASP A 132 5.86 -9.95 20.71
CA ASP A 132 5.52 -9.43 22.05
C ASP A 132 6.05 -8.00 22.29
N GLU A 133 6.05 -7.18 21.24
CA GLU A 133 6.52 -5.79 21.25
C GLU A 133 5.64 -4.92 20.32
N SER A 134 5.64 -3.62 20.55
CA SER A 134 5.14 -2.63 19.59
C SER A 134 6.31 -2.09 18.75
N PHE A 135 5.99 -1.50 17.60
CA PHE A 135 6.95 -0.74 16.80
C PHE A 135 6.49 0.71 16.67
N PRO A 136 7.38 1.65 16.31
CA PRO A 136 7.03 3.06 16.11
C PRO A 136 6.18 3.22 14.82
N ALA A 137 4.90 2.89 14.89
CA ALA A 137 3.97 3.04 13.77
C ALA A 137 3.87 4.50 13.32
N HIS A 138 3.57 4.68 12.04
CA HIS A 138 3.43 5.99 11.37
C HIS A 138 4.76 6.72 11.11
N ASP A 139 5.88 6.00 11.26
CA ASP A 139 7.16 6.36 10.65
C ASP A 139 7.36 5.50 9.40
N ALA A 140 7.54 6.11 8.24
CA ALA A 140 7.61 5.39 6.96
C ALA A 140 8.74 4.34 6.89
N ARG A 141 9.82 4.51 7.65
CA ARG A 141 10.92 3.54 7.69
C ARG A 141 10.56 2.37 8.59
N GLU A 142 10.00 2.62 9.76
CA GLU A 142 9.54 1.58 10.68
C GLU A 142 8.34 0.81 10.11
N ASP A 143 7.43 1.50 9.41
CA ASP A 143 6.29 0.91 8.68
C ASP A 143 6.71 0.00 7.51
N VAL A 144 7.97 0.08 7.05
CA VAL A 144 8.57 -0.87 6.09
C VAL A 144 9.33 -1.99 6.80
N LYS A 145 10.04 -1.68 7.89
CA LYS A 145 10.76 -2.70 8.68
C LYS A 145 9.82 -3.68 9.36
N ALA A 146 8.70 -3.20 9.90
CA ALA A 146 7.72 -4.04 10.58
C ALA A 146 7.16 -5.15 9.68
N PRO A 147 6.61 -4.88 8.47
CA PRO A 147 6.15 -5.95 7.58
C PRO A 147 7.29 -6.81 7.08
N GLN A 148 8.50 -6.27 6.86
CA GLN A 148 9.67 -7.09 6.54
C GLN A 148 9.96 -8.12 7.65
N ARG A 149 9.96 -7.69 8.91
CA ARG A 149 10.18 -8.59 10.06
C ARG A 149 9.06 -9.62 10.17
N VAL A 150 7.80 -9.21 10.02
CA VAL A 150 6.65 -10.14 10.03
C VAL A 150 6.75 -11.18 8.91
N LEU A 151 7.09 -10.77 7.68
CA LEU A 151 7.10 -11.69 6.54
C LEU A 151 8.28 -12.66 6.56
N PHE A 152 9.46 -12.22 7.02
CA PHE A 152 10.70 -13.00 6.89
C PHE A 152 11.31 -13.51 8.19
N GLN A 153 10.90 -12.97 9.35
CA GLN A 153 11.50 -13.31 10.65
C GLN A 153 10.48 -13.83 11.67
N SER A 154 9.18 -13.82 11.34
CA SER A 154 8.15 -14.40 12.21
C SER A 154 8.11 -15.93 12.12
N LYS A 155 7.30 -16.53 13.00
CA LYS A 155 7.04 -17.96 13.00
C LYS A 155 6.22 -18.44 11.80
N LEU A 156 5.70 -17.53 10.96
CA LEU A 156 4.92 -17.87 9.76
C LEU A 156 5.67 -18.74 8.75
N LYS A 157 7.02 -18.67 8.72
CA LYS A 157 7.89 -19.46 7.82
C LYS A 157 7.40 -19.43 6.36
N LEU A 158 7.09 -18.24 5.85
CA LEU A 158 6.55 -18.04 4.51
C LEU A 158 7.57 -18.45 3.44
N THR A 159 7.13 -19.24 2.45
CA THR A 159 7.92 -19.49 1.25
C THR A 159 7.73 -18.36 0.23
N LYS A 160 8.67 -18.24 -0.73
CA LYS A 160 8.52 -17.30 -1.87
C LYS A 160 7.21 -17.53 -2.63
N GLU A 161 6.83 -18.79 -2.83
CA GLU A 161 5.58 -19.16 -3.49
C GLU A 161 4.35 -18.68 -2.71
N MET A 162 4.35 -18.80 -1.38
CA MET A 162 3.27 -18.26 -0.55
C MET A 162 3.19 -16.74 -0.65
N LEU A 163 4.34 -16.06 -0.62
CA LEU A 163 4.39 -14.59 -0.78
C LEU A 163 3.78 -14.16 -2.12
N ILE A 164 4.06 -14.86 -3.21
CA ILE A 164 3.54 -14.51 -4.54
C ILE A 164 2.06 -14.89 -4.68
N SER A 165 1.72 -16.14 -4.40
CA SER A 165 0.36 -16.67 -4.62
C SER A 165 -0.69 -16.09 -3.69
N LYS A 166 -0.29 -15.60 -2.49
CA LYS A 166 -1.24 -15.12 -1.47
C LYS A 166 -1.32 -13.61 -1.33
N SER A 167 -0.36 -12.84 -1.86
CA SER A 167 -0.35 -11.38 -1.73
C SER A 167 -1.09 -10.64 -2.85
N ASN A 168 -1.85 -11.34 -3.70
CA ASN A 168 -2.52 -10.75 -4.86
C ASN A 168 -1.54 -9.95 -5.73
N VAL A 169 -0.45 -10.59 -6.15
CA VAL A 169 0.58 -9.93 -6.94
C VAL A 169 0.02 -9.52 -8.31
N ILE A 170 0.15 -8.24 -8.66
CA ILE A 170 -0.31 -7.68 -9.93
C ILE A 170 0.82 -6.98 -10.68
N LEU A 171 0.71 -6.97 -12.01
CA LEU A 171 1.60 -6.24 -12.91
C LEU A 171 1.44 -4.72 -12.76
N CYS A 172 2.47 -3.96 -13.11
CA CYS A 172 2.40 -2.50 -13.13
C CYS A 172 1.27 -1.99 -14.05
N GLU A 173 1.05 -2.64 -15.18
CA GLU A 173 -0.04 -2.34 -16.13
C GLU A 173 -1.40 -2.50 -15.46
N ASN A 174 -1.64 -3.64 -14.82
CA ASN A 174 -2.90 -3.92 -14.12
C ASN A 174 -3.13 -2.93 -12.98
N ALA A 175 -2.07 -2.53 -12.26
CA ALA A 175 -2.16 -1.51 -11.22
C ALA A 175 -2.55 -0.13 -11.79
N LEU A 176 -2.03 0.23 -12.97
CA LEU A 176 -2.40 1.47 -13.67
C LEU A 176 -3.85 1.42 -14.16
N GLU A 177 -4.29 0.30 -14.72
CA GLU A 177 -5.68 0.10 -15.14
C GLU A 177 -6.65 0.21 -13.95
N GLN A 178 -6.31 -0.42 -12.82
CA GLN A 178 -7.09 -0.28 -11.58
C GLN A 178 -7.12 1.16 -11.07
N LEU A 179 -6.00 1.87 -11.12
CA LEU A 179 -5.95 3.29 -10.77
C LEU A 179 -6.89 4.13 -11.67
N GLN A 180 -6.80 3.94 -12.99
CA GLN A 180 -7.63 4.68 -13.96
C GLN A 180 -9.12 4.39 -13.76
N TYR A 181 -9.48 3.12 -13.55
CA TYR A 181 -10.85 2.72 -13.25
C TYR A 181 -11.35 3.38 -11.96
N ASN A 182 -10.55 3.35 -10.89
CA ASN A 182 -10.90 3.96 -9.60
C ASN A 182 -11.06 5.49 -9.72
N ASP A 183 -10.19 6.15 -10.47
CA ASP A 183 -10.29 7.60 -10.72
C ASP A 183 -11.55 7.94 -11.53
N ALA A 184 -11.88 7.16 -12.56
CA ALA A 184 -13.12 7.33 -13.32
C ALA A 184 -14.38 7.12 -12.45
N CYS A 185 -14.39 6.09 -11.60
CA CYS A 185 -15.46 5.84 -10.65
C CYS A 185 -15.60 7.00 -9.65
N ASN A 186 -14.48 7.52 -9.14
CA ASN A 186 -14.49 8.65 -8.23
C ASN A 186 -15.05 9.91 -8.90
N VAL A 187 -14.65 10.21 -10.14
CA VAL A 187 -15.20 11.33 -10.92
C VAL A 187 -16.72 11.20 -11.08
N ARG A 188 -17.21 10.02 -11.46
CA ARG A 188 -18.66 9.75 -11.55
C ARG A 188 -19.35 9.92 -10.20
N LEU A 189 -18.76 9.42 -9.11
CA LEU A 189 -19.33 9.56 -7.79
C LEU A 189 -19.44 11.05 -7.38
N GLN A 190 -18.47 11.88 -7.75
CA GLN A 190 -18.53 13.33 -7.50
C GLN A 190 -19.66 14.01 -8.27
N THR A 191 -20.00 13.58 -9.49
CA THR A 191 -21.15 14.17 -10.22
C THR A 191 -22.49 13.83 -9.56
N PHE A 192 -22.54 12.74 -8.78
CA PHE A 192 -23.72 12.36 -8.00
C PHE A 192 -23.86 13.15 -6.70
N SER A 193 -22.78 13.76 -6.22
CA SER A 193 -22.75 14.55 -4.98
C SER A 193 -23.61 15.81 -5.12
N GLY A 194 -24.52 16.03 -4.18
CA GLY A 194 -25.47 17.16 -4.22
C GLY A 194 -26.69 16.95 -5.13
N ASN A 195 -26.67 15.91 -5.98
CA ASN A 195 -27.78 15.51 -6.85
C ASN A 195 -28.49 14.26 -6.32
N LEU A 196 -27.83 13.10 -6.40
CA LEU A 196 -28.38 11.78 -6.06
C LEU A 196 -28.11 11.39 -4.61
N TYR A 197 -27.05 11.92 -4.00
CA TYR A 197 -26.79 11.78 -2.56
C TYR A 197 -26.16 13.06 -2.00
N ASN A 198 -26.47 13.39 -0.75
CA ASN A 198 -25.90 14.54 -0.07
C ASN A 198 -24.87 14.06 0.98
N PRO A 199 -23.57 14.41 0.84
CA PRO A 199 -22.53 13.93 1.75
C PRO A 199 -22.59 14.54 3.16
N SER A 200 -23.24 15.69 3.34
CA SER A 200 -23.31 16.43 4.61
C SER A 200 -24.62 16.24 5.38
N LYS A 201 -25.63 15.61 4.75
CA LYS A 201 -26.87 15.23 5.43
C LYS A 201 -26.84 13.73 5.69
N ASN A 202 -26.79 13.34 6.96
CA ASN A 202 -27.01 11.97 7.45
C ASN A 202 -28.47 11.50 7.24
N ILE A 203 -29.14 12.03 6.22
CA ILE A 203 -30.55 11.85 5.92
C ILE A 203 -30.61 10.84 4.78
N LYS A 204 -31.49 9.86 4.96
CA LYS A 204 -31.98 8.93 3.93
C LYS A 204 -32.41 9.73 2.69
N GLY A 205 -31.49 10.00 1.77
CA GLY A 205 -31.84 10.30 0.38
C GLY A 205 -32.51 9.07 -0.25
N ILE A 206 -33.14 9.26 -1.41
CA ILE A 206 -33.80 8.16 -2.15
C ILE A 206 -32.81 7.02 -2.44
N ILE A 207 -31.52 7.34 -2.54
CA ILE A 207 -30.43 6.40 -2.82
C ILE A 207 -29.34 6.57 -1.77
N THR A 208 -28.83 5.45 -1.23
CA THR A 208 -27.75 5.47 -0.23
C THR A 208 -26.38 5.71 -0.88
N LYS A 209 -25.40 6.17 -0.09
CA LYS A 209 -23.99 6.30 -0.53
C LYS A 209 -23.42 4.98 -1.08
N SER A 210 -23.85 3.85 -0.53
CA SER A 210 -23.51 2.50 -1.00
C SER A 210 -24.05 2.24 -2.42
N MET A 211 -25.32 2.62 -2.67
CA MET A 211 -25.94 2.45 -3.97
C MET A 211 -25.34 3.38 -5.02
N THR A 212 -25.03 4.64 -4.69
CA THR A 212 -24.35 5.54 -5.63
C THR A 212 -22.93 5.10 -5.95
N LYS A 213 -22.22 4.48 -4.99
CA LYS A 213 -20.93 3.84 -5.25
C LYS A 213 -21.06 2.70 -6.26
N LYS A 214 -22.05 1.80 -6.09
CA LYS A 214 -22.31 0.71 -7.06
C LYS A 214 -22.63 1.23 -8.47
N ILE A 215 -23.38 2.32 -8.57
CA ILE A 215 -23.70 2.97 -9.86
C ILE A 215 -22.43 3.55 -10.50
N ALA A 216 -21.54 4.16 -9.71
CA ALA A 216 -20.29 4.70 -10.23
C ALA A 216 -19.34 3.61 -10.75
N GLU A 217 -19.37 2.44 -10.11
CA GLU A 217 -18.61 1.23 -10.46
C GLU A 217 -19.20 0.45 -11.65
N SER A 218 -20.43 0.74 -12.08
CA SER A 218 -21.10 0.12 -13.25
C SER A 218 -20.59 0.68 -14.58
#